data_AF-A0A2S5WRH0-F1
#
_entry.id   AF-A0A2S5WRH0-F1
#
_cell.length_a   1.000
_cell.length_b   1.000
_cell.length_c   1.000
_cell.angle_alpha   90.00
_cell.angle_beta   90.00
_cell.angle_gamma   90.00
#
_symmetry.space_group_name_H-M   'P 1'
#
loop_
_entity.id
_entity.type
_entity.pdbx_description
1 polymer ?
#
loop_
_entity_poly.entity_id
_entity_poly.type
_entity_poly.pdbx_seq_one_letter_code
_entity_poly.pdbx_strand_id
1 'polypeptide(L)'
;MTTAILRRKDDLPRARAASRLTAYVYGNIIILATLLGLVHAGENPGEGAIVVLATGGTTLLAHLIADAVGHSTRAEVGDHRERTAHIEFLYELRDAVPIASAASIPAAILGVAALGLIDGETAQLVAEIVIIVRLAAMGFTVQRIRGERPSFRTFAAGVGLALIGVAISVLKANLGH
;
A
#
# COMPACT_ATOMS: atom_id res chain seq x y z
N MET A 1 21.48 36.31 -1.74
CA MET A 1 20.87 35.14 -2.43
C MET A 1 21.00 33.92 -1.53
N THR A 2 20.26 33.87 -0.41
CA THR A 2 20.53 32.93 0.69
C THR A 2 19.24 32.33 1.25
N THR A 3 18.33 31.92 0.37
CA THR A 3 17.04 31.30 0.72
C THR A 3 16.80 29.95 0.03
N ALA A 4 17.67 29.55 -0.91
CA ALA A 4 17.50 28.32 -1.67
C ALA A 4 17.99 27.04 -0.94
N ILE A 5 18.95 27.16 -0.01
CA ILE A 5 19.62 26.00 0.60
C ILE A 5 18.80 25.40 1.76
N LEU A 6 18.01 26.20 2.47
CA LEU A 6 17.16 25.72 3.58
C LEU A 6 15.84 25.09 3.10
N ARG A 7 15.38 25.38 1.87
CA ARG A 7 14.11 24.87 1.33
C ARG A 7 14.16 23.38 0.98
N ARG A 8 15.34 22.87 0.59
CA ARG A 8 15.52 21.51 0.05
C ARG A 8 15.38 20.40 1.11
N LYS A 9 15.65 20.72 2.38
CA LYS A 9 15.62 19.74 3.49
C LYS A 9 14.21 19.41 3.96
N ASP A 10 13.26 20.36 3.83
CA ASP A 10 11.85 20.18 4.21
C ASP A 10 11.00 19.54 3.09
N ASP A 11 11.43 19.66 1.83
CA ASP A 11 10.73 19.07 0.69
C ASP A 11 10.90 17.55 0.60
N LEU A 12 12.07 17.01 0.98
CA LEU A 12 12.36 15.57 0.99
C LEU A 12 11.45 14.76 1.94
N PRO A 13 11.22 15.17 3.20
CA PRO A 13 10.27 14.53 4.11
C PRO A 13 8.84 14.48 3.57
N ARG A 14 8.37 15.57 2.94
CA ARG A 14 7.02 15.64 2.36
C ARG A 14 6.88 14.78 1.12
N ALA A 15 7.89 14.76 0.25
CA ALA A 15 7.92 13.90 -0.94
C ALA A 15 7.91 12.41 -0.56
N ARG A 16 8.71 11.99 0.44
CA ARG A 16 8.67 10.60 0.94
C ARG A 16 7.35 10.25 1.61
N ALA A 17 6.77 11.18 2.37
CA ALA A 17 5.45 10.98 2.95
C ALA A 17 4.39 10.79 1.85
N ALA A 18 4.40 11.62 0.81
CA ALA A 18 3.52 11.48 -0.34
C ALA A 18 3.72 10.14 -1.06
N SER A 19 4.97 9.72 -1.31
CA SER A 19 5.28 8.42 -1.93
C SER A 19 4.73 7.24 -1.12
N ARG A 20 5.01 7.21 0.18
CA ARG A 20 4.46 6.20 1.12
C ARG A 20 2.95 6.19 1.14
N LEU A 21 2.32 7.37 1.08
CA LEU A 21 0.87 7.48 1.05
C LEU A 21 0.30 6.88 -0.23
N THR A 22 0.90 7.17 -1.38
CA THR A 22 0.50 6.59 -2.67
C THR A 22 0.65 5.07 -2.65
N ALA A 23 1.81 4.56 -2.20
CA ALA A 23 2.06 3.12 -2.07
C ALA A 23 1.04 2.45 -1.13
N TYR A 24 0.65 3.13 -0.04
CA TYR A 24 -0.39 2.65 0.86
C TYR A 24 -1.75 2.53 0.17
N VAL A 25 -2.26 3.59 -0.44
CA VAL A 25 -3.58 3.55 -1.11
C VAL A 25 -3.59 2.50 -2.21
N TYR A 26 -2.57 2.51 -3.07
CA TYR A 26 -2.45 1.60 -4.19
C TYR A 26 -2.41 0.13 -3.74
N GLY A 27 -1.54 -0.20 -2.77
CA GLY A 27 -1.44 -1.54 -2.24
C GLY A 27 -2.75 -2.04 -1.63
N ASN A 28 -3.45 -1.21 -0.84
CA ASN A 28 -4.74 -1.59 -0.26
C ASN A 28 -5.81 -1.83 -1.35
N ILE A 29 -5.91 -1.00 -2.37
CA ILE A 29 -6.89 -1.19 -3.47
C ILE A 29 -6.62 -2.49 -4.22
N ILE A 30 -5.35 -2.77 -4.54
CA ILE A 30 -4.97 -4.00 -5.24
C ILE A 30 -5.34 -5.23 -4.41
N ILE A 31 -4.98 -5.25 -3.12
CA ILE A 31 -5.25 -6.41 -2.27
C ILE A 31 -6.75 -6.58 -2.01
N LEU A 32 -7.51 -5.50 -1.81
CA LEU A 32 -8.97 -5.59 -1.70
C LEU A 32 -9.59 -6.15 -2.99
N ALA A 33 -9.10 -5.74 -4.16
CA ALA A 33 -9.58 -6.27 -5.42
C ALA A 33 -9.27 -7.77 -5.57
N THR A 34 -8.08 -8.19 -5.15
CA THR A 34 -7.70 -9.60 -5.12
C THR A 34 -8.61 -10.40 -4.20
N LEU A 35 -8.83 -9.93 -2.96
CA LEU A 35 -9.74 -10.58 -2.01
C LEU A 35 -11.15 -10.74 -2.60
N LEU A 36 -11.75 -9.66 -3.10
CA LEU A 36 -13.09 -9.72 -3.72
C LEU A 36 -13.16 -10.67 -4.93
N GLY A 37 -12.05 -10.83 -5.66
CA GLY A 37 -11.93 -11.80 -6.74
C GLY A 37 -11.92 -13.26 -6.25
N LEU A 38 -11.29 -13.54 -5.10
CA LEU A 38 -11.24 -14.88 -4.50
C LEU A 38 -12.63 -15.42 -4.12
N VAL A 39 -13.52 -14.54 -3.65
CA VAL A 39 -14.91 -14.90 -3.28
C VAL A 39 -15.65 -15.57 -4.44
N HIS A 40 -15.38 -15.14 -5.67
CA HIS A 40 -16.02 -15.68 -6.88
C HIS A 40 -15.41 -17.01 -7.33
N ALA A 41 -14.20 -17.34 -6.87
CA ALA A 41 -13.47 -18.54 -7.29
C ALA A 41 -13.70 -19.75 -6.36
N GLY A 42 -14.32 -19.57 -5.18
CA GLY A 42 -14.58 -20.65 -4.22
C GLY A 42 -13.31 -21.30 -3.65
N GLU A 43 -12.20 -20.54 -3.61
CA GLU A 43 -10.87 -21.05 -3.25
C GLU A 43 -10.75 -21.40 -1.76
N ASN A 44 -9.89 -22.38 -1.46
CA ASN A 44 -9.55 -22.70 -0.07
C ASN A 44 -8.80 -21.54 0.58
N PRO A 45 -9.00 -21.24 1.89
CA PRO A 45 -8.35 -20.11 2.56
C PRO A 45 -6.82 -20.08 2.44
N GLY A 46 -6.18 -21.26 2.39
CA GLY A 46 -4.73 -21.37 2.19
C GLY A 46 -4.29 -20.93 0.79
N GLU A 47 -5.05 -21.26 -0.24
CA GLU A 47 -4.80 -20.80 -1.62
C GLU A 47 -5.00 -19.30 -1.71
N GLY A 48 -6.08 -18.78 -1.10
CA GLY A 48 -6.32 -17.33 -1.01
C GLY A 48 -5.18 -16.58 -0.34
N ALA A 49 -4.61 -17.11 0.74
CA ALA A 49 -3.44 -16.53 1.40
C ALA A 49 -2.22 -16.46 0.46
N ILE A 50 -1.97 -17.52 -0.31
CA ILE A 50 -0.89 -17.57 -1.30
C ILE A 50 -1.13 -16.55 -2.41
N VAL A 51 -2.35 -16.45 -2.95
CA VAL A 51 -2.71 -15.49 -4.00
C VAL A 51 -2.53 -14.05 -3.52
N VAL A 52 -2.93 -13.73 -2.27
CA VAL A 52 -2.72 -12.42 -1.67
C VAL A 52 -1.23 -12.11 -1.51
N LEU A 53 -0.43 -13.06 -1.01
CA LEU A 53 1.02 -12.89 -0.88
C LEU A 53 1.70 -12.73 -2.23
N ALA A 54 1.32 -13.52 -3.23
CA ALA A 54 1.84 -13.44 -4.58
C ALA A 54 1.50 -12.08 -5.21
N THR A 55 0.26 -11.62 -5.07
CA THR A 55 -0.17 -10.30 -5.54
C THR A 55 0.63 -9.19 -4.85
N GLY A 56 0.74 -9.23 -3.53
CA GLY A 56 1.50 -8.24 -2.76
C GLY A 56 2.97 -8.22 -3.12
N GLY A 57 3.59 -9.41 -3.22
CA GLY A 57 5.01 -9.56 -3.53
C GLY A 57 5.37 -9.11 -4.94
N THR A 58 4.55 -9.46 -5.94
CA THR A 58 4.75 -9.00 -7.32
C THR A 58 4.53 -7.50 -7.45
N THR A 59 3.51 -6.95 -6.77
CA THR A 59 3.27 -5.50 -6.72
C THR A 59 4.43 -4.75 -6.07
N LEU A 60 4.98 -5.29 -4.98
CA LEU A 60 6.15 -4.74 -4.30
C LEU A 60 7.36 -4.75 -5.23
N LEU A 61 7.63 -5.86 -5.92
CA LEU A 61 8.75 -5.98 -6.84
C LEU A 61 8.62 -5.00 -8.01
N ALA A 62 7.43 -4.88 -8.59
CA ALA A 62 7.15 -3.92 -9.65
C ALA A 62 7.38 -2.47 -9.18
N HIS A 63 6.97 -2.14 -7.96
CA HIS A 63 7.18 -0.82 -7.37
C HIS A 63 8.67 -0.51 -7.20
N LEU A 64 9.46 -1.45 -6.65
CA LEU A 64 10.91 -1.29 -6.50
C LEU A 64 11.61 -1.11 -7.85
N ILE A 65 11.21 -1.86 -8.87
CA ILE A 65 11.78 -1.72 -10.22
C ILE A 65 11.42 -0.35 -10.82
N ALA A 66 10.16 0.09 -10.69
CA ALA A 66 9.70 1.37 -11.19
C ALA A 66 10.44 2.55 -10.52
N ASP A 67 10.63 2.48 -9.21
CA ASP A 67 11.38 3.49 -8.45
C ASP A 67 12.87 3.48 -8.84
N ALA A 68 13.50 2.32 -9.01
CA ALA A 68 14.90 2.22 -9.45
C ALA A 68 15.11 2.83 -10.84
N VAL A 69 14.19 2.59 -11.79
CA VAL A 69 14.20 3.22 -13.12
C VAL A 69 13.97 4.74 -13.01
N GLY A 70 13.09 5.17 -12.10
CA GLY A 70 12.86 6.58 -11.82
C GLY A 70 14.07 7.31 -11.22
N HIS A 71 14.89 6.63 -10.43
CA HIS A 71 16.12 7.16 -9.85
C HIS A 71 17.27 7.21 -10.87
N SER A 72 17.44 6.17 -11.70
CA SER A 72 18.52 6.11 -12.68
C SER A 72 18.45 7.23 -13.73
N THR A 73 17.24 7.71 -14.05
CA THR A 73 17.04 8.84 -14.97
C THR A 73 17.32 10.21 -14.35
N ARG A 74 17.37 10.31 -13.01
CA ARG A 74 17.64 11.56 -12.27
C ARG A 74 19.06 11.64 -11.73
N ALA A 75 19.82 10.53 -11.77
CA ALA A 75 21.19 10.49 -11.32
C ALA A 75 22.09 11.23 -12.32
N GLU A 76 22.72 12.33 -11.89
CA GLU A 76 23.75 13.01 -12.67
C GLU A 76 24.99 12.11 -12.80
N VAL A 77 25.65 12.16 -13.97
CA VAL A 77 26.88 11.42 -14.28
C VAL A 77 27.99 11.86 -13.33
N GLY A 78 28.29 11.07 -12.29
CA GLY A 78 29.45 11.31 -11.41
C GLY A 78 29.32 10.87 -9.95
N ASP A 79 28.14 10.42 -9.48
CA ASP A 79 27.97 10.06 -8.07
C ASP A 79 28.56 8.66 -7.77
N HIS A 80 29.77 8.61 -7.21
CA HIS A 80 30.46 7.36 -6.81
C HIS A 80 29.73 6.70 -5.62
N ARG A 81 28.86 5.73 -5.91
CA ARG A 81 27.74 5.30 -5.04
C ARG A 81 27.78 3.89 -4.44
N GLU A 82 28.87 3.12 -4.52
CA GLU A 82 28.81 1.71 -4.10
C GLU A 82 28.50 1.50 -2.60
N ARG A 83 28.98 2.38 -1.70
CA ARG A 83 28.69 2.29 -0.26
C ARG A 83 27.35 2.92 0.15
N THR A 84 26.79 3.77 -0.71
CA THR A 84 25.49 4.42 -0.53
C THR A 84 24.34 3.52 -0.97
N ALA A 85 24.58 2.63 -1.96
CA ALA A 85 23.56 1.76 -2.54
C ALA A 85 22.82 0.89 -1.52
N HIS A 86 23.53 0.32 -0.54
CA HIS A 86 22.89 -0.51 0.49
C HIS A 86 21.96 0.30 1.41
N ILE A 87 22.39 1.50 1.80
CA ILE A 87 21.60 2.40 2.65
C ILE A 87 20.38 2.92 1.87
N GLU A 88 20.56 3.23 0.58
CA GLU A 88 19.50 3.69 -0.31
C GLU A 88 18.44 2.59 -0.54
N PHE A 89 18.88 1.35 -0.77
CA PHE A 89 18.00 0.19 -0.87
C PHE A 89 17.15 -0.02 0.40
N LEU A 90 17.72 0.13 1.59
CA LEU A 90 16.97 0.03 2.84
C LEU A 90 15.92 1.14 2.99
N TYR A 91 16.19 2.35 2.51
CA TYR A 91 15.20 3.42 2.48
C TYR A 91 14.06 3.12 1.52
N GLU A 92 14.38 2.58 0.34
CA GLU A 92 13.42 2.21 -0.70
C GLU A 92 12.52 1.06 -0.22
N LEU A 93 13.11 0.04 0.44
CA LEU A 93 12.35 -1.02 1.11
C LEU A 93 11.40 -0.46 2.18
N ARG A 94 11.87 0.53 2.96
CA ARG A 94 11.06 1.17 4.01
C ARG A 94 9.96 2.06 3.44
N ASP A 95 10.12 2.59 2.23
CA ASP A 95 9.10 3.36 1.53
C ASP A 95 8.03 2.44 0.92
N ALA A 96 8.39 1.18 0.63
CA ALA A 96 7.50 0.15 0.10
C ALA A 96 6.77 -0.72 1.14
N VAL A 97 7.09 -0.58 2.44
CA VAL A 97 6.38 -1.21 3.59
C VAL A 97 4.84 -1.10 3.52
N PRO A 98 4.24 0.02 3.07
CA PRO A 98 2.80 0.10 2.90
C PRO A 98 2.19 -1.00 2.02
N ILE A 99 2.88 -1.41 0.94
CA ILE A 99 2.44 -2.49 0.04
C ILE A 99 2.60 -3.84 0.75
N ALA A 100 3.78 -4.10 1.33
CA ALA A 100 4.05 -5.35 2.04
C ALA A 100 3.03 -5.61 3.15
N SER A 101 2.73 -4.58 3.95
CA SER A 101 1.73 -4.67 5.01
C SER A 101 0.31 -4.86 4.48
N ALA A 102 -0.03 -4.30 3.30
CA ALA A 102 -1.36 -4.46 2.68
C ALA A 102 -1.65 -5.93 2.36
N ALA A 103 -0.64 -6.72 1.99
CA ALA A 103 -0.79 -8.14 1.71
C ALA A 103 -0.61 -9.03 2.94
N SER A 104 0.38 -8.73 3.80
CA SER A 104 0.74 -9.64 4.89
C SER A 104 -0.36 -9.81 5.94
N ILE A 105 -1.10 -8.75 6.27
CA ILE A 105 -2.17 -8.82 7.30
C ILE A 105 -3.34 -9.68 6.81
N PRO A 106 -3.95 -9.42 5.63
CA PRO A 106 -4.97 -10.32 5.06
C PRO A 106 -4.49 -11.76 4.88
N ALA A 107 -3.27 -11.95 4.36
CA ALA A 107 -2.72 -13.30 4.18
C ALA A 107 -2.58 -14.06 5.50
N ALA A 108 -2.18 -13.37 6.59
CA ALA A 108 -2.13 -13.98 7.91
C ALA A 108 -3.52 -14.38 8.42
N ILE A 109 -4.54 -13.53 8.20
CA ILE A 109 -5.94 -13.82 8.57
C ILE A 109 -6.44 -15.07 7.82
N LEU A 110 -6.21 -15.13 6.50
CA LEU A 110 -6.56 -16.30 5.69
C LEU A 110 -5.75 -17.55 6.10
N GLY A 111 -4.48 -17.37 6.47
CA GLY A 111 -3.63 -18.43 7.01
C GLY A 111 -4.16 -19.02 8.32
N VAL A 112 -4.76 -18.20 9.19
CA VAL A 112 -5.44 -18.66 10.42
C VAL A 112 -6.63 -19.56 10.08
N ALA A 113 -7.42 -19.22 9.04
CA ALA A 113 -8.47 -20.10 8.54
C ALA A 113 -7.93 -21.38 7.90
N ALA A 114 -6.79 -21.32 7.20
CA ALA A 114 -6.14 -22.49 6.63
C ALA A 114 -5.70 -23.51 7.70
N LEU A 115 -5.44 -23.05 8.93
CA LEU A 115 -5.18 -23.90 10.10
C LEU A 115 -6.45 -24.44 10.77
N GLY A 116 -7.64 -24.10 10.27
CA GLY A 116 -8.92 -24.52 10.82
C GLY A 116 -9.34 -23.79 12.10
N LEU A 117 -8.70 -22.66 12.44
CA LEU A 117 -9.00 -21.91 13.67
C LEU A 117 -10.26 -21.05 13.56
N ILE A 118 -10.60 -20.61 12.34
CA ILE A 118 -11.82 -19.88 11.98
C ILE A 118 -12.29 -20.37 10.60
N ASP A 119 -13.57 -20.18 10.27
CA ASP A 119 -14.08 -20.51 8.94
C ASP A 119 -13.56 -19.54 7.87
N GLY A 120 -13.49 -20.02 6.62
CA GLY A 120 -12.93 -19.28 5.49
C GLY A 120 -13.72 -18.00 5.15
N GLU A 121 -15.04 -18.04 5.26
CA GLU A 121 -15.91 -16.90 4.97
C GLU A 121 -15.69 -15.75 5.98
N THR A 122 -15.62 -16.09 7.27
CA THR A 122 -15.29 -15.13 8.33
C THR A 122 -13.90 -14.55 8.13
N ALA A 123 -12.90 -15.38 7.81
CA ALA A 123 -11.54 -14.90 7.58
C ALA A 123 -11.46 -13.93 6.40
N GLN A 124 -12.14 -14.27 5.30
CA GLN A 124 -12.24 -13.44 4.11
C GLN A 124 -12.91 -12.10 4.43
N LEU A 125 -14.07 -12.11 5.10
CA LEU A 125 -14.78 -10.90 5.49
C LEU A 125 -13.92 -10.01 6.41
N VAL A 126 -13.25 -10.60 7.40
CA VAL A 126 -12.35 -9.88 8.30
C VAL A 126 -11.17 -9.27 7.54
N ALA A 127 -10.58 -10.02 6.61
CA ALA A 127 -9.49 -9.53 5.76
C ALA A 127 -9.91 -8.33 4.90
N GLU A 128 -11.09 -8.37 4.28
CA GLU A 128 -11.66 -7.26 3.51
C GLU A 128 -11.95 -6.04 4.39
N ILE A 129 -12.59 -6.24 5.55
CA ILE A 129 -12.87 -5.17 6.53
C ILE A 129 -11.58 -4.48 6.96
N VAL A 130 -10.51 -5.25 7.24
CA VAL A 130 -9.22 -4.68 7.63
C VAL A 130 -8.69 -3.72 6.56
N ILE A 131 -8.81 -4.07 5.27
CA ILE A 131 -8.33 -3.22 4.18
C ILE A 131 -9.21 -1.97 4.00
N ILE A 132 -10.53 -2.10 4.16
CA ILE A 132 -11.46 -0.97 4.12
C ILE A 132 -11.17 0.00 5.28
N VAL A 133 -10.97 -0.51 6.50
CA VAL A 133 -10.61 0.29 7.67
C VAL A 133 -9.27 1.01 7.45
N ARG A 134 -8.29 0.33 6.86
CA ARG A 134 -7.01 0.93 6.48
C ARG A 134 -7.17 2.10 5.50
N LEU A 135 -7.97 1.93 4.45
CA LEU A 135 -8.29 3.00 3.50
C LEU A 135 -9.02 4.18 4.19
N ALA A 136 -9.97 3.91 5.09
CA ALA A 136 -10.68 4.96 5.82
C ALA A 136 -9.74 5.71 6.79
N ALA A 137 -8.89 4.98 7.52
CA ALA A 137 -7.91 5.53 8.46
C ALA A 137 -6.85 6.40 7.77
N MET A 138 -6.62 6.20 6.46
CA MET A 138 -5.69 7.01 5.68
C MET A 138 -6.04 8.51 5.71
N GLY A 139 -7.34 8.83 5.68
CA GLY A 139 -7.79 10.23 5.76
C GLY A 139 -7.25 10.93 7.00
N PHE A 140 -7.15 10.22 8.13
CA PHE A 140 -6.57 10.73 9.38
C PHE A 140 -5.04 10.85 9.30
N THR A 141 -4.35 9.88 8.70
CA THR A 141 -2.88 9.92 8.52
C THR A 141 -2.44 11.11 7.66
N VAL A 142 -3.17 11.39 6.57
CA VAL A 142 -2.93 12.56 5.70
C VAL A 142 -3.03 13.86 6.50
N GLN A 143 -4.05 13.98 7.36
CA GLN A 143 -4.25 15.16 8.21
C GLN A 143 -3.07 15.39 9.14
N ARG A 144 -2.63 14.34 9.83
CA ARG A 144 -1.53 14.42 10.79
C ARG A 144 -0.22 14.84 10.13
N ILE A 145 0.04 14.38 8.91
CA ILE A 145 1.23 14.77 8.13
C ILE A 145 1.15 16.23 7.66
N ARG A 146 -0.05 16.75 7.35
CA ARG A 146 -0.26 18.15 6.95
C ARG A 146 -0.29 19.13 8.12
N GLY A 147 -0.33 18.65 9.36
CA GLY A 147 -0.50 19.50 10.55
C GLY A 147 -1.89 20.14 10.65
N GLU A 148 -2.87 19.63 9.91
CA GLU A 148 -4.24 20.14 9.92
C GLU A 148 -4.99 19.58 11.13
N ARG A 149 -5.87 20.39 11.73
CA ARG A 149 -6.75 19.92 12.80
C ARG A 149 -7.78 18.93 12.23
N PRO A 150 -8.08 17.82 12.92
CA PRO A 150 -9.07 16.87 12.46
C PRO A 150 -10.43 17.57 12.32
N SER A 151 -10.98 17.52 11.10
CA SER A 151 -12.26 18.15 10.75
C SER A 151 -13.19 17.12 10.14
N PHE A 152 -14.49 17.33 10.27
CA PHE A 152 -15.51 16.46 9.67
C PHE A 152 -15.33 16.32 8.15
N ARG A 153 -14.93 17.41 7.47
CA ARG A 153 -14.69 17.43 6.02
C ARG A 153 -13.56 16.48 5.62
N THR A 154 -12.52 16.38 6.44
CA THR A 154 -11.36 15.54 6.13
C THR A 154 -11.59 14.07 6.54
N PHE A 155 -12.42 13.82 7.56
CA PHE A 155 -12.97 12.49 7.82
C PHE A 155 -13.83 12.02 6.63
N ALA A 156 -14.74 12.86 6.13
CA ALA A 156 -15.55 12.57 4.95
C ALA A 156 -14.69 12.31 3.69
N ALA A 157 -13.56 13.02 3.54
CA ALA A 157 -12.60 12.74 2.46
C ALA A 157 -11.93 11.36 2.59
N GLY A 158 -11.60 10.93 3.80
CA GLY A 158 -11.09 9.58 4.07
C GLY A 158 -12.11 8.49 3.77
N VAL A 159 -13.36 8.69 4.18
CA VAL A 159 -14.49 7.81 3.82
C VAL A 159 -14.69 7.78 2.31
N GLY A 160 -14.67 8.94 1.64
CA GLY A 160 -14.76 9.04 0.19
C GLY A 160 -13.65 8.27 -0.53
N LEU A 161 -12.41 8.37 -0.04
CA LEU A 161 -11.29 7.59 -0.57
C LEU A 161 -11.50 6.08 -0.41
N ALA A 162 -12.00 5.64 0.75
CA ALA A 162 -12.33 4.24 0.98
C ALA A 162 -13.45 3.76 0.03
N LEU A 163 -14.51 4.55 -0.15
CA LEU A 163 -15.61 4.23 -1.07
C LEU A 163 -15.13 4.12 -2.52
N ILE A 164 -14.27 5.05 -2.97
CA ILE A 164 -13.67 4.99 -4.31
C ILE A 164 -12.78 3.75 -4.43
N GLY A 165 -11.97 3.44 -3.41
CA GLY A 165 -11.14 2.25 -3.38
C GLY A 165 -11.97 0.97 -3.51
N VAL A 166 -13.04 0.84 -2.72
CA VAL A 166 -14.00 -0.26 -2.80
C VAL A 166 -14.61 -0.36 -4.20
N ALA A 167 -15.07 0.76 -4.77
CA ALA A 167 -15.68 0.76 -6.10
C ALA A 167 -14.69 0.29 -7.20
N ILE A 168 -13.44 0.75 -7.15
CA ILE A 168 -12.39 0.30 -8.08
C ILE A 168 -12.11 -1.20 -7.88
N SER A 169 -12.02 -1.66 -6.64
CA SER A 169 -11.76 -3.07 -6.32
C SER A 169 -12.89 -3.98 -6.81
N VAL A 170 -14.14 -3.59 -6.60
CA VAL A 170 -15.33 -4.30 -7.13
C VAL A 170 -15.30 -4.33 -8.65
N LEU A 171 -15.02 -3.20 -9.31
CA LEU A 171 -14.93 -3.14 -10.76
C LEU A 171 -13.86 -4.09 -11.30
N LYS A 172 -12.65 -4.06 -10.71
CA LYS A 172 -11.55 -4.94 -11.12
C LYS A 172 -11.90 -6.42 -10.92
N ALA A 173 -12.50 -6.78 -9.78
CA ALA A 173 -12.92 -8.15 -9.52
C ALA A 173 -13.85 -8.63 -10.64
N ASN A 174 -14.93 -7.88 -10.91
CA ASN A 174 -15.93 -8.25 -11.93
C ASN A 174 -15.39 -8.29 -13.38
N LEU A 175 -14.40 -7.47 -13.72
CA LEU A 175 -13.79 -7.43 -15.07
C LEU A 175 -12.65 -8.44 -15.26
N GLY A 176 -12.06 -8.94 -14.17
CA GLY A 176 -10.94 -9.87 -14.20
C GLY A 176 -11.34 -11.35 -14.22
N HIS A 177 -12.65 -11.63 -14.31
CA HIS A 177 -13.23 -12.96 -14.48
C HIS A 177 -13.38 -13.30 -15.97
#